data_AF-A0A2G9NWY4-F1
#
_entry.id   AF-A0A2G9NWY4-F1
#
_cell.length_a   1.000
_cell.length_b   1.000
_cell.length_c   1.000
_cell.angle_alpha   90.00
_cell.angle_beta   90.00
_cell.angle_gamma   90.00
#
_symmetry.space_group_name_H-M   'P 1'
#
loop_
_entity.id
_entity.type
_entity.pdbx_description
1 polymer ?
#
loop_
_entity_poly.entity_id
_entity_poly.type
_entity_poly.pdbx_seq_one_letter_code
_entity_poly.pdbx_strand_id
1 'polypeptide(L)'
;MIDKKRVDEAKGNFDTYLREGLLNKDKNEAAFSTYLKNSELSLRVAEKLMEDNELKSWLWVVVISYYSMFYIANAVLLNLGYKISDKIVHKVTMDSLIVLVLPRLKKELIEEYEKIQEDALEIALAKAENIIENYDYELGKRSKFQYEMSEEIKKQKARTSLDRAKEFVFEMRKLIK
;
A
#
# COMPACT_ATOMS: atom_id res chain seq x y z
N MET A 1 9.63 9.57 6.44
CA MET A 1 8.51 10.23 7.16
C MET A 1 7.77 11.10 6.17
N ILE A 2 6.45 11.00 6.13
CA ILE A 2 5.62 11.78 5.21
C ILE A 2 5.59 13.21 5.74
N ASP A 3 6.27 14.12 5.05
CA ASP A 3 6.37 15.51 5.49
C ASP A 3 5.02 16.24 5.42
N LYS A 4 4.93 17.35 6.16
CA LYS A 4 3.71 18.16 6.24
C LYS A 4 3.28 18.70 4.87
N LYS A 5 4.23 19.06 4.00
CA LYS A 5 3.94 19.58 2.66
C LYS A 5 3.25 18.51 1.82
N ARG A 6 3.72 17.26 1.88
CA ARG A 6 3.12 16.12 1.17
C ARG A 6 1.70 15.82 1.65
N VAL A 7 1.44 15.96 2.96
CA VAL A 7 0.09 15.82 3.54
C VAL A 7 -0.83 16.93 3.05
N ASP A 8 -0.38 18.18 3.06
CA ASP A 8 -1.18 19.33 2.62
C ASP A 8 -1.48 19.26 1.11
N GLU A 9 -0.51 18.82 0.30
CA GLU A 9 -0.71 18.52 -1.13
C GLU A 9 -1.76 17.40 -1.34
N ALA A 10 -1.68 16.31 -0.57
CA ALA A 10 -2.65 15.22 -0.67
C ALA A 10 -4.07 15.70 -0.35
N LYS A 11 -4.24 16.54 0.68
CA LYS A 11 -5.54 17.13 1.04
C LYS A 11 -6.09 18.04 -0.07
N GLY A 12 -5.27 18.93 -0.62
CA GLY A 12 -5.69 19.80 -1.72
C GLY A 12 -6.08 19.03 -2.99
N ASN A 13 -5.34 17.96 -3.29
CA ASN A 13 -5.67 17.06 -4.39
C ASN A 13 -6.97 16.27 -4.14
N PHE A 14 -7.19 15.79 -2.91
CA PHE A 14 -8.34 14.97 -2.54
C PHE A 14 -9.68 15.66 -2.82
N ASP A 15 -9.82 16.93 -2.45
CA ASP A 15 -11.03 17.71 -2.73
C ASP A 15 -11.25 17.91 -4.23
N THR A 16 -10.15 18.09 -4.98
CA THR A 16 -10.18 18.19 -6.43
C THR A 16 -10.62 16.87 -7.07
N TYR A 17 -10.13 15.72 -6.58
CA TYR A 17 -10.53 14.42 -7.08
C TYR A 17 -12.02 14.12 -6.87
N LEU A 18 -12.59 14.54 -5.74
CA LEU A 18 -14.04 14.44 -5.51
C LEU A 18 -14.83 15.30 -6.50
N ARG A 19 -14.39 16.54 -6.74
CA ARG A 19 -15.06 17.47 -7.67
C ARG A 19 -14.97 16.99 -9.13
N GLU A 20 -13.86 16.38 -9.51
CA GLU A 20 -13.60 15.92 -10.88
C GLU A 20 -14.09 14.48 -11.14
N GLY A 21 -14.68 13.81 -10.13
CA GLY A 21 -15.16 12.43 -10.24
C GLY A 21 -14.04 11.39 -10.34
N LEU A 22 -12.80 11.77 -10.01
CA LEU A 22 -11.65 10.87 -9.94
C LEU A 22 -11.70 9.99 -8.67
N LEU A 23 -12.38 10.48 -7.64
CA LEU A 23 -12.76 9.77 -6.42
C LEU A 23 -14.27 9.96 -6.21
N ASN A 24 -15.01 8.88 -5.98
CA ASN A 24 -16.46 8.91 -5.84
C ASN A 24 -16.88 8.32 -4.49
N LYS A 25 -17.92 8.86 -3.87
CA LYS A 25 -18.54 8.26 -2.68
C LYS A 25 -19.48 7.15 -3.13
N ASP A 26 -18.98 5.92 -3.15
CA ASP A 26 -19.69 4.75 -3.65
C ASP A 26 -19.26 3.52 -2.84
N LYS A 27 -20.24 2.69 -2.49
CA LYS A 27 -20.01 1.38 -1.88
C LYS A 27 -20.27 0.32 -2.94
N ASN A 28 -19.26 -0.46 -3.25
CA ASN A 28 -19.37 -1.54 -4.23
C ASN A 28 -18.82 -2.83 -3.64
N GLU A 29 -19.72 -3.66 -3.10
CA GLU A 29 -19.38 -4.91 -2.42
C GLU A 29 -18.68 -5.90 -3.37
N ALA A 30 -19.15 -6.02 -4.61
CA ALA A 30 -18.54 -6.91 -5.59
C ALA A 30 -17.10 -6.51 -5.93
N ALA A 31 -16.84 -5.20 -6.11
CA ALA A 31 -15.51 -4.67 -6.34
C ALA A 31 -14.63 -4.86 -5.09
N PHE A 32 -15.17 -4.60 -3.90
CA PHE A 32 -14.48 -4.82 -2.64
C PHE A 32 -14.01 -6.27 -2.48
N SER A 33 -14.89 -7.25 -2.66
CA SER A 33 -14.54 -8.68 -2.59
C SER A 33 -13.51 -9.07 -3.65
N THR A 34 -13.61 -8.50 -4.86
CA THR A 34 -12.64 -8.74 -5.94
C THR A 34 -11.26 -8.21 -5.58
N TYR A 35 -11.17 -6.99 -5.04
CA TYR A 35 -9.91 -6.41 -4.60
C TYR A 35 -9.26 -7.21 -3.46
N LEU A 36 -10.06 -7.62 -2.47
CA LEU A 36 -9.57 -8.44 -1.35
C LEU A 36 -8.97 -9.76 -1.86
N LYS A 37 -9.72 -10.48 -2.71
CA LYS A 37 -9.28 -11.74 -3.33
C LYS A 37 -8.01 -11.56 -4.17
N ASN A 38 -7.96 -10.50 -4.98
CA ASN A 38 -6.81 -10.24 -5.86
C ASN A 38 -5.56 -9.86 -5.06
N SER A 39 -5.69 -9.16 -3.94
CA SER A 39 -4.58 -8.90 -3.02
C SER A 39 -4.00 -10.22 -2.48
N GLU A 40 -4.84 -11.11 -1.96
CA GLU A 40 -4.40 -12.41 -1.42
C GLU A 40 -3.75 -13.31 -2.47
N LEU A 41 -4.35 -13.38 -3.66
CA LEU A 41 -3.81 -14.17 -4.75
C LEU A 41 -2.47 -13.61 -5.21
N SER A 42 -2.36 -12.28 -5.38
CA SER A 42 -1.12 -11.64 -5.78
C SER A 42 -0.02 -11.90 -4.75
N LEU A 43 -0.30 -11.75 -3.46
CA LEU A 43 0.67 -12.01 -2.40
C LEU A 43 1.19 -13.46 -2.46
N ARG A 44 0.28 -14.44 -2.55
CA ARG A 44 0.65 -15.86 -2.66
C ARG A 44 1.45 -16.18 -3.91
N VAL A 45 1.14 -15.55 -5.05
CA VAL A 45 1.91 -15.74 -6.29
C VAL A 45 3.31 -15.15 -6.14
N ALA A 46 3.46 -13.97 -5.53
CA ALA A 46 4.76 -13.37 -5.28
C ALA A 46 5.61 -14.23 -4.33
N GLU A 47 5.02 -14.84 -3.30
CA GLU A 47 5.69 -15.81 -2.42
C GLU A 47 6.23 -17.01 -3.20
N LYS A 48 5.37 -17.65 -4.01
CA LYS A 48 5.78 -18.80 -4.82
C LYS A 48 6.91 -18.46 -5.79
N LEU A 49 6.82 -17.32 -6.47
CA LEU A 49 7.88 -16.87 -7.39
C LEU A 49 9.17 -16.48 -6.68
N MET A 50 9.11 -16.09 -5.40
CA MET A 50 10.29 -15.78 -4.59
C MET A 50 11.01 -17.06 -4.12
N GLU A 51 10.28 -18.15 -3.93
CA GLU A 51 10.80 -19.47 -3.58
C GLU A 51 11.38 -20.22 -4.79
N ASP A 52 10.85 -19.94 -5.98
CA ASP A 52 11.33 -20.50 -7.24
C ASP A 52 12.69 -19.89 -7.65
N ASN A 53 13.76 -20.63 -7.35
CA ASN A 53 15.12 -20.24 -7.70
C ASN A 53 15.51 -20.56 -9.15
N GLU A 54 14.69 -21.30 -9.89
CA GLU A 54 14.95 -21.67 -11.29
C GLU A 54 14.51 -20.55 -12.23
N LEU A 55 13.28 -20.05 -12.06
CA LEU A 55 12.73 -18.99 -12.90
C LEU A 55 13.34 -17.62 -12.65
N LYS A 56 13.91 -17.39 -11.46
CA LYS A 56 14.55 -16.12 -11.05
C LYS A 56 13.70 -14.89 -11.39
N SER A 57 12.40 -14.99 -11.11
CA SER A 57 11.38 -14.03 -11.54
C SER A 57 11.33 -12.78 -10.65
N TRP A 58 12.49 -12.22 -10.30
CA TRP A 58 12.63 -11.15 -9.30
C TRP A 58 11.86 -9.88 -9.66
N LEU A 59 11.89 -9.48 -10.94
CA LEU A 59 11.10 -8.35 -11.41
C LEU A 59 9.59 -8.59 -11.21
N TRP A 60 9.13 -9.81 -11.50
CA TRP A 60 7.72 -10.17 -11.32
C TRP A 60 7.32 -10.21 -9.86
N VAL A 61 8.20 -10.69 -8.96
CA VAL A 61 7.97 -10.60 -7.51
C VAL A 61 7.75 -9.15 -7.09
N VAL A 62 8.57 -8.20 -7.57
CA VAL A 62 8.38 -6.77 -7.28
C VAL A 62 7.03 -6.25 -7.81
N VAL A 63 6.72 -6.53 -9.07
CA VAL A 63 5.48 -6.07 -9.71
C VAL A 63 4.25 -6.62 -8.98
N ILE A 64 4.23 -7.91 -8.69
CA ILE A 64 3.08 -8.57 -8.06
C ILE A 64 2.94 -8.15 -6.60
N SER A 65 4.05 -7.95 -5.89
CA SER A 65 4.04 -7.39 -4.53
C SER A 65 3.40 -6.00 -4.50
N TYR A 66 3.76 -5.12 -5.44
CA TYR A 66 3.11 -3.81 -5.58
C TYR A 66 1.60 -3.94 -5.85
N TYR A 67 1.19 -4.79 -6.80
CA TYR A 67 -0.23 -4.96 -7.11
C TYR A 67 -1.03 -5.55 -5.95
N SER A 68 -0.43 -6.43 -5.15
CA SER A 68 -1.02 -6.91 -3.91
C SER A 68 -1.38 -5.76 -2.96
N MET A 69 -0.44 -4.83 -2.77
CA MET A 69 -0.64 -3.61 -1.95
C MET A 69 -1.69 -2.68 -2.58
N PHE A 70 -1.63 -2.49 -3.90
CA PHE A 70 -2.60 -1.66 -4.62
C PHE A 70 -4.03 -2.18 -4.48
N TYR A 71 -4.23 -3.50 -4.58
CA TYR A 71 -5.55 -4.09 -4.45
C TYR A 71 -6.11 -3.94 -3.03
N ILE A 72 -5.33 -4.23 -1.98
CA ILE A 72 -5.83 -4.07 -0.61
C ILE A 72 -6.08 -2.59 -0.27
N ALA A 73 -5.25 -1.67 -0.79
CA ALA A 73 -5.49 -0.23 -0.62
C ALA A 73 -6.86 0.18 -1.19
N ASN A 74 -7.20 -0.28 -2.39
CA ASN A 74 -8.51 -0.01 -2.99
C ASN A 74 -9.65 -0.71 -2.25
N ALA A 75 -9.44 -1.91 -1.69
CA ALA A 75 -10.41 -2.57 -0.82
C ALA A 75 -10.68 -1.73 0.45
N VAL A 76 -9.64 -1.24 1.12
CA VAL A 76 -9.79 -0.36 2.30
C VAL A 76 -10.55 0.91 1.95
N LEU A 77 -10.20 1.56 0.83
CA LEU A 77 -10.90 2.79 0.41
C LEU A 77 -12.38 2.54 0.11
N LEU A 78 -12.71 1.43 -0.56
CA LEU A 78 -14.11 1.03 -0.77
C LEU A 78 -14.84 0.72 0.54
N ASN A 79 -14.19 0.06 1.49
CA ASN A 79 -14.73 -0.17 2.83
C ASN A 79 -15.02 1.16 3.55
N LEU A 80 -14.20 2.18 3.32
CA LEU A 80 -14.42 3.56 3.79
C LEU A 80 -15.48 4.33 2.97
N GLY A 81 -16.06 3.72 1.94
CA GLY A 81 -17.10 4.30 1.09
C GLY A 81 -16.57 5.15 -0.07
N TYR A 82 -15.32 4.94 -0.49
CA TYR A 82 -14.69 5.68 -1.59
C TYR A 82 -14.23 4.75 -2.71
N LYS A 83 -14.68 5.05 -3.93
CA LYS A 83 -14.30 4.35 -5.16
C LYS A 83 -13.43 5.24 -6.03
N ILE A 84 -12.26 4.72 -6.42
CA ILE A 84 -11.33 5.41 -7.32
C ILE A 84 -11.73 5.13 -8.77
N SER A 85 -11.67 6.17 -9.61
CA SER A 85 -11.81 6.03 -11.05
C SER A 85 -10.55 5.42 -11.70
N ASP A 86 -10.66 5.11 -12.97
CA ASP A 86 -9.65 4.44 -13.78
C ASP A 86 -8.55 5.42 -14.30
N LYS A 87 -8.70 6.73 -14.05
CA LYS A 87 -7.71 7.75 -14.45
C LYS A 87 -6.74 8.02 -13.31
N ILE A 88 -5.44 8.10 -13.63
CA ILE A 88 -4.34 8.38 -12.69
C ILE A 88 -4.45 7.61 -11.36
N VAL A 89 -4.97 6.39 -11.44
CA VAL A 89 -5.48 5.61 -10.30
C VAL A 89 -4.49 5.51 -9.16
N HIS A 90 -3.21 5.25 -9.46
CA HIS A 90 -2.17 5.10 -8.45
C HIS A 90 -1.92 6.38 -7.63
N LYS A 91 -1.96 7.55 -8.28
CA LYS A 91 -1.80 8.84 -7.59
C LYS A 91 -3.01 9.12 -6.70
N VAL A 92 -4.22 8.90 -7.22
CA VAL A 92 -5.46 9.11 -6.46
C VAL A 92 -5.52 8.14 -5.28
N THR A 93 -5.10 6.89 -5.45
CA THR A 93 -4.97 5.92 -4.35
C THR A 93 -4.01 6.44 -3.29
N MET A 94 -2.81 6.85 -3.67
CA MET A 94 -1.80 7.31 -2.72
C MET A 94 -2.27 8.54 -1.91
N ASP A 95 -2.78 9.56 -2.58
CA ASP A 95 -3.30 10.76 -1.90
C ASP A 95 -4.49 10.42 -0.98
N SER A 96 -5.38 9.52 -1.43
CA SER A 96 -6.51 9.06 -0.61
C SER A 96 -6.06 8.26 0.61
N LEU A 97 -5.00 7.44 0.50
CA LEU A 97 -4.42 6.74 1.64
C LEU A 97 -3.83 7.72 2.66
N ILE A 98 -3.12 8.77 2.21
CA ILE A 98 -2.59 9.80 3.11
C ILE A 98 -3.73 10.49 3.88
N VAL A 99 -4.81 10.85 3.19
CA VAL A 99 -5.91 11.61 3.80
C VAL A 99 -6.80 10.73 4.68
N LEU A 100 -7.14 9.53 4.23
CA LEU A 100 -8.14 8.68 4.87
C LEU A 100 -7.51 7.57 5.73
N VAL A 101 -6.43 6.96 5.29
CA VAL A 101 -5.91 5.73 5.92
C VAL A 101 -4.81 6.02 6.94
N LEU A 102 -3.87 6.93 6.64
CA LEU A 102 -2.77 7.26 7.54
C LEU A 102 -3.24 7.66 8.96
N PRO A 103 -4.27 8.51 9.16
CA PRO A 103 -4.76 8.81 10.51
C PRO A 103 -5.32 7.60 11.25
N ARG A 104 -5.91 6.64 10.52
CA ARG A 104 -6.50 5.42 11.09
C ARG A 104 -5.41 4.42 11.47
N LEU A 105 -4.40 4.22 10.63
CA LEU A 105 -3.21 3.43 10.96
C LEU A 105 -2.50 3.99 12.19
N LYS A 106 -2.30 5.31 12.26
CA LYS A 106 -1.70 5.96 13.44
C LYS A 106 -2.47 5.60 14.70
N LYS A 107 -3.79 5.76 14.67
CA LYS A 107 -4.66 5.43 15.81
C LYS A 107 -4.56 3.94 16.19
N GLU A 108 -4.68 3.05 15.23
CA GLU A 108 -4.65 1.60 15.48
C GLU A 108 -3.30 1.14 16.06
N LEU A 109 -2.19 1.60 15.49
CA LEU A 109 -0.87 1.27 16.01
C LEU A 109 -0.67 1.86 17.41
N ILE A 110 -1.12 3.09 17.67
CA ILE A 110 -1.07 3.67 19.02
C ILE A 110 -1.83 2.78 20.01
N GLU A 111 -3.04 2.32 19.68
CA GLU A 111 -3.83 1.43 20.55
C GLU A 111 -3.14 0.06 20.78
N GLU A 112 -2.34 -0.43 19.82
CA GLU A 112 -1.51 -1.63 19.99
C GLU A 112 -0.31 -1.38 20.93
N TYR A 113 0.34 -0.22 20.82
CA TYR A 113 1.55 0.12 21.58
C TYR A 113 1.28 0.74 22.96
N GLU A 114 0.13 1.39 23.20
CA GLU A 114 -0.30 1.86 24.53
C GLU A 114 -0.46 0.70 25.52
N LYS A 115 -0.61 -0.53 25.02
CA LYS A 115 -0.53 -1.75 25.84
C LYS A 115 0.89 -2.10 26.28
N ILE A 116 1.93 -1.41 25.77
CA ILE A 116 3.32 -1.87 25.82
C ILE A 116 4.31 -0.88 26.49
N GLN A 117 4.20 0.48 26.39
CA GLN A 117 5.01 1.45 27.21
C GLN A 117 4.81 2.95 26.83
N GLU A 118 5.52 3.88 27.51
CA GLU A 118 5.47 5.35 27.31
C GLU A 118 6.09 5.86 25.98
N ASP A 119 7.15 5.21 25.47
CA ASP A 119 7.77 5.54 24.16
C ASP A 119 6.99 5.02 22.93
N ALA A 120 5.83 4.41 23.19
CA ALA A 120 4.92 3.81 22.21
C ALA A 120 4.49 4.76 21.09
N LEU A 121 4.24 6.03 21.43
CA LEU A 121 3.56 6.96 20.55
C LEU A 121 4.42 7.32 19.33
N GLU A 122 5.68 7.70 19.55
CA GLU A 122 6.58 8.10 18.47
C GLU A 122 6.87 6.92 17.53
N ILE A 123 7.07 5.73 18.09
CA ILE A 123 7.28 4.48 17.34
C ILE A 123 6.06 4.16 16.46
N ALA A 124 4.85 4.24 17.03
CA ALA A 124 3.60 3.98 16.30
C ALA A 124 3.39 4.96 15.15
N LEU A 125 3.66 6.25 15.39
CA LEU A 125 3.56 7.30 14.37
C LEU A 125 4.55 7.07 13.22
N ALA A 126 5.81 6.77 13.54
CA ALA A 126 6.85 6.48 12.56
C ALA A 126 6.51 5.22 11.73
N LYS A 127 5.97 4.18 12.38
CA LYS A 127 5.55 2.95 11.70
C LYS A 127 4.39 3.20 10.73
N ALA A 128 3.35 3.93 11.13
CA ALA A 128 2.23 4.27 10.24
C ALA A 128 2.69 5.02 8.98
N GLU A 129 3.59 5.98 9.15
CA GLU A 129 4.14 6.75 8.03
C GLU A 129 5.00 5.87 7.12
N ASN A 130 5.84 5.01 7.69
CA ASN A 130 6.67 4.08 6.94
C ASN A 130 5.82 3.10 6.11
N ILE A 131 4.70 2.60 6.63
CA ILE A 131 3.77 1.73 5.89
C ILE A 131 3.25 2.44 4.63
N ILE A 132 2.80 3.69 4.75
CA ILE A 132 2.28 4.47 3.61
C ILE A 132 3.42 4.89 2.65
N GLU A 133 4.59 5.25 3.17
CA GLU A 133 5.77 5.61 2.37
C GLU A 133 6.30 4.42 1.56
N ASN A 134 6.34 3.21 2.15
CA ASN A 134 6.75 2.00 1.45
C ASN A 134 5.82 1.70 0.26
N TYR A 135 4.51 1.95 0.39
CA TYR A 135 3.58 1.79 -0.73
C TYR A 135 3.92 2.69 -1.93
N ASP A 136 4.21 3.97 -1.69
CA ASP A 136 4.61 4.91 -2.73
C ASP A 136 5.97 4.53 -3.34
N TYR A 137 6.90 4.10 -2.49
CA TYR A 137 8.21 3.65 -2.92
C TYR A 137 8.14 2.42 -3.85
N GLU A 138 7.28 1.44 -3.53
CA GLU A 138 7.14 0.23 -4.35
C GLU A 138 6.54 0.54 -5.73
N LEU A 139 5.64 1.51 -5.84
CA LEU A 139 5.15 2.00 -7.15
C LEU A 139 6.31 2.49 -8.03
N GLY A 140 7.21 3.28 -7.45
CA GLY A 140 8.37 3.86 -8.14
C GLY A 140 9.52 2.87 -8.41
N LYS A 141 9.52 1.69 -7.78
CA LYS A 141 10.63 0.73 -7.90
C LYS A 141 10.68 0.05 -9.27
N ARG A 142 9.54 -0.14 -9.94
CA ARG A 142 9.46 -0.83 -11.24
C ARG A 142 10.34 -0.16 -12.30
N SER A 143 10.38 1.17 -12.36
CA SER A 143 11.19 1.91 -13.34
C SER A 143 12.69 1.80 -13.09
N LYS A 144 13.10 1.47 -11.85
CA LYS A 144 14.52 1.37 -11.44
C LYS A 144 15.06 -0.06 -11.48
N PHE A 145 14.19 -1.06 -11.62
CA PHE A 145 14.60 -2.48 -11.63
C PHE A 145 15.20 -2.93 -12.98
N GLN A 146 15.11 -2.08 -14.00
CA GLN A 146 15.59 -2.35 -15.37
C GLN A 146 17.06 -2.00 -15.62
N TYR A 147 17.74 -1.36 -14.66
CA TYR A 147 19.17 -1.06 -14.78
C TYR A 147 20.03 -2.31 -14.57
N GLU A 148 21.27 -2.31 -15.08
CA GLU A 148 22.21 -3.41 -14.89
C GLU A 148 22.49 -3.62 -13.39
N MET A 149 21.92 -4.69 -12.84
CA MET A 149 22.11 -5.14 -11.47
C MET A 149 22.43 -6.63 -11.48
N SER A 150 23.26 -7.09 -10.55
CA SER A 150 23.50 -8.52 -10.37
C SER A 150 22.23 -9.25 -9.92
N GLU A 151 22.16 -10.55 -10.21
CA GLU A 151 21.02 -11.40 -9.83
C GLU A 151 20.78 -11.44 -8.32
N GLU A 152 21.85 -11.43 -7.52
CA GLU A 152 21.74 -11.40 -6.06
C GLU A 152 21.06 -10.11 -5.58
N ILE A 153 21.43 -8.96 -6.17
CA ILE A 153 20.81 -7.69 -5.80
C ILE A 153 19.33 -7.66 -6.22
N LYS A 154 18.99 -8.22 -7.39
CA LYS A 154 17.59 -8.35 -7.82
C LYS A 154 16.79 -9.21 -6.85
N LYS A 155 17.34 -10.35 -6.43
CA LYS A 155 16.71 -11.26 -5.45
C LYS A 155 16.47 -10.57 -4.12
N GLN A 156 17.46 -9.85 -3.58
CA GLN A 156 17.32 -9.11 -2.33
C GLN A 156 16.23 -8.03 -2.43
N LYS A 157 16.23 -7.25 -3.53
CA LYS A 157 15.19 -6.24 -3.75
C LYS A 157 13.80 -6.84 -3.91
N ALA A 158 13.68 -7.98 -4.59
CA ALA A 158 12.43 -8.72 -4.70
C ALA A 158 11.92 -9.17 -3.32
N ARG A 159 12.80 -9.75 -2.49
CA ARG A 159 12.48 -10.13 -1.10
C ARG A 159 11.97 -8.93 -0.29
N THR A 160 12.67 -7.80 -0.31
CA THR A 160 12.23 -6.59 0.40
C THR A 160 10.86 -6.11 -0.05
N SER A 161 10.57 -6.19 -1.36
CA SER A 161 9.27 -5.77 -1.91
C SER A 161 8.14 -6.69 -1.44
N LEU A 162 8.41 -8.00 -1.40
CA LEU A 162 7.49 -8.99 -0.87
C LEU A 162 7.22 -8.80 0.62
N ASP A 163 8.26 -8.58 1.43
CA ASP A 163 8.12 -8.39 2.88
C ASP A 163 7.32 -7.12 3.20
N ARG A 164 7.56 -6.02 2.48
CA ARG A 164 6.75 -4.80 2.58
C ARG A 164 5.30 -5.03 2.16
N ALA A 165 5.06 -5.82 1.12
CA ALA A 165 3.70 -6.15 0.71
C ALA A 165 2.98 -6.99 1.78
N LYS A 166 3.67 -7.93 2.44
CA LYS A 166 3.11 -8.70 3.56
C LYS A 166 2.70 -7.80 4.71
N GLU A 167 3.60 -6.93 5.15
CA GLU A 167 3.33 -5.99 6.24
C GLU A 167 2.18 -5.05 5.88
N PHE A 168 2.23 -4.44 4.69
CA PHE A 168 1.18 -3.52 4.24
C PHE A 168 -0.19 -4.22 4.15
N VAL A 169 -0.27 -5.41 3.54
CA VAL A 169 -1.52 -6.17 3.46
C VAL A 169 -2.05 -6.53 4.84
N PHE A 170 -1.16 -6.92 5.76
CA PHE A 170 -1.54 -7.25 7.13
C PHE A 170 -2.16 -6.04 7.84
N GLU A 171 -1.51 -4.88 7.82
CA GLU A 171 -2.00 -3.67 8.49
C GLU A 171 -3.29 -3.14 7.82
N MET A 172 -3.37 -3.16 6.49
CA MET A 172 -4.59 -2.76 5.77
C MET A 172 -5.79 -3.66 6.07
N ARG A 173 -5.57 -4.95 6.32
CA ARG A 173 -6.67 -5.87 6.67
C ARG A 173 -7.33 -5.53 7.98
N LYS A 174 -6.58 -5.06 8.97
CA LYS A 174 -7.15 -4.72 10.27
C LYS A 174 -8.12 -3.52 10.19
N LEU A 175 -7.92 -2.66 9.19
CA LEU A 175 -8.80 -1.53 8.87
C LEU A 175 -10.11 -1.93 8.16
N ILE A 176 -10.23 -3.20 7.74
CA ILE A 176 -11.43 -3.76 7.12
C ILE A 176 -12.21 -4.49 8.23
N LYS A 177 -13.49 -4.15 8.39
CA LYS A 177 -14.38 -4.75 9.37
C LYS A 177 -15.21 -5.87 8.75
#